data_AF-A0A816AKM9-F1
#
_entry.id   AF-A0A816AKM9-F1
#
_cell.length_a   1.000
_cell.length_b   1.000
_cell.length_c   1.000
_cell.angle_alpha   90.00
_cell.angle_beta   90.00
_cell.angle_gamma   90.00
#
_symmetry.space_group_name_H-M   'P 1'
#
loop_
_entity.id
_entity.type
_entity.pdbx_description
1 polymer ?
#
loop_
_entity_poly.entity_id
_entity_poly.type
_entity_poly.pdbx_seq_one_letter_code
_entity_poly.pdbx_strand_id
1 'polypeptide(L)'
;MDEYTPNHHSNIKFNDYMVSTYVDCTSCRFSIGLWNVNSALINNMPRTNNHVEGYNSRLGSLFPVHPHIYRFIELLRDEHLFQHHHAEQSIAYPPRRYKLSEDINAQLIGLLNEHSNGELTALELALECGKTVKTKLVKK
;
A
#
# COMPACT_ATOMS: atom_id res chain seq x y z
N MET A 1 -26.76 -39.01 -17.95
CA MET A 1 -26.51 -38.02 -16.90
C MET A 1 -25.20 -37.37 -17.29
N ASP A 2 -25.29 -36.28 -18.04
CA ASP A 2 -24.10 -35.57 -18.50
C ASP A 2 -23.57 -34.74 -17.32
N GLU A 3 -22.33 -35.03 -16.91
CA GLU A 3 -21.63 -34.26 -15.89
C GLU A 3 -21.42 -32.82 -16.39
N TYR A 4 -22.21 -31.90 -15.82
CA TYR A 4 -22.01 -30.47 -16.01
C TYR A 4 -20.69 -30.04 -15.37
N THR A 5 -19.66 -29.84 -16.19
CA THR A 5 -18.42 -29.16 -15.81
C THR A 5 -18.56 -27.69 -16.20
N PRO A 6 -18.60 -26.73 -15.25
CA PRO A 6 -18.74 -25.33 -15.59
C PRO A 6 -17.53 -24.88 -16.40
N ASN A 7 -17.74 -24.27 -17.56
CA ASN A 7 -16.66 -23.67 -18.35
C ASN A 7 -16.05 -22.49 -17.58
N HIS A 8 -14.93 -22.73 -16.89
CA HIS A 8 -14.21 -21.77 -16.04
C HIS A 8 -13.44 -20.67 -16.82
N HIS A 9 -13.85 -20.32 -18.03
CA HIS A 9 -13.14 -19.34 -18.88
C HIS A 9 -12.97 -17.95 -18.23
N SER A 10 -13.86 -17.56 -17.31
CA SER A 10 -13.72 -16.33 -16.51
C SER A 10 -12.54 -16.42 -15.53
N ASN A 11 -12.33 -17.58 -14.92
CA ASN A 11 -11.28 -17.80 -13.92
C ASN A 11 -9.90 -17.87 -14.58
N ILE A 12 -9.83 -18.42 -15.80
CA ILE A 12 -8.58 -18.45 -16.58
C ILE A 12 -8.15 -17.02 -16.92
N LYS A 13 -9.05 -16.21 -17.48
CA LYS A 13 -8.75 -14.79 -17.80
C LYS A 13 -8.34 -13.99 -16.57
N PHE A 14 -8.97 -14.24 -15.43
CA PHE A 14 -8.60 -13.60 -14.17
C PHE A 14 -7.20 -14.04 -13.70
N ASN A 15 -6.90 -15.34 -13.71
CA ASN A 15 -5.60 -15.85 -13.33
C ASN A 15 -4.50 -15.33 -14.26
N ASP A 16 -4.73 -15.34 -15.57
CA ASP A 16 -3.78 -14.80 -16.56
C ASP A 16 -3.52 -13.31 -16.32
N TYR A 17 -4.58 -12.54 -16.02
CA TYR A 17 -4.45 -11.14 -15.63
C TYR A 17 -3.63 -10.99 -14.34
N MET A 18 -3.94 -11.75 -13.29
CA MET A 18 -3.24 -11.67 -12.00
C MET A 18 -1.76 -12.02 -12.14
N VAL A 19 -1.45 -13.09 -12.88
CA VAL A 19 -0.08 -13.54 -13.11
C VAL A 19 0.70 -12.50 -13.90
N SER A 20 0.18 -12.07 -15.06
CA SER A 20 0.84 -11.06 -15.91
C SER A 20 0.94 -9.67 -15.27
N THR A 21 0.11 -9.38 -14.26
CA THR A 21 0.10 -8.07 -13.62
C THR A 21 0.96 -8.04 -12.37
N TYR A 22 0.97 -9.10 -11.55
CA TYR A 22 1.56 -9.06 -10.20
C TYR A 22 2.60 -10.16 -9.90
N VAL A 23 2.54 -11.31 -10.56
CA VAL A 23 3.31 -12.51 -10.15
C VAL A 23 4.49 -12.78 -11.08
N ASP A 24 4.34 -12.58 -12.39
CA ASP A 24 5.37 -12.89 -13.37
C ASP A 24 6.64 -12.06 -13.12
N CYS A 25 7.68 -12.69 -12.59
CA CYS A 25 8.94 -12.05 -12.22
C CYS A 25 9.72 -11.47 -13.41
N THR A 26 9.36 -11.80 -14.65
CA THR A 26 10.04 -11.33 -15.86
C THR A 26 9.32 -10.20 -16.59
N SER A 27 7.98 -10.14 -16.51
CA SER A 27 7.18 -9.19 -17.31
C SER A 27 6.01 -8.54 -16.56
N CYS A 28 5.89 -8.75 -15.25
CA CYS A 28 4.79 -8.17 -14.49
C CYS A 28 4.75 -6.64 -14.59
N ARG A 29 3.53 -6.12 -14.79
CA ARG A 29 3.30 -4.66 -14.80
C ARG A 29 3.61 -4.02 -13.45
N PHE A 30 3.34 -4.74 -12.36
CA PHE A 30 3.56 -4.30 -10.99
C PHE A 30 4.34 -5.39 -10.25
N SER A 31 5.65 -5.26 -10.22
CA SER A 31 6.53 -6.22 -9.57
C SER A 31 6.31 -6.31 -8.08
N ILE A 32 6.68 -7.45 -7.49
CA ILE A 32 6.57 -7.69 -6.05
C ILE A 32 7.26 -6.60 -5.23
N GLY A 33 8.36 -6.03 -5.73
CA GLY A 33 9.04 -4.90 -5.06
C GLY A 33 8.16 -3.65 -4.90
N LEU A 34 7.12 -3.49 -5.74
CA LEU A 34 6.22 -2.35 -5.70
C LEU A 34 5.07 -2.53 -4.70
N TRP A 35 4.45 -3.70 -4.66
CA TRP A 35 3.23 -3.94 -3.86
C TRP A 35 3.48 -4.71 -2.57
N ASN A 36 4.64 -5.35 -2.40
CA ASN A 36 4.95 -6.08 -1.19
C ASN A 36 5.23 -5.13 -0.02
N VAL A 37 4.39 -5.21 1.00
CA VAL A 37 4.48 -4.40 2.22
C VAL A 37 5.52 -4.91 3.21
N ASN A 38 6.14 -6.07 2.98
CA ASN A 38 7.12 -6.66 3.88
C ASN A 38 8.31 -5.71 4.15
N SER A 39 8.93 -5.21 3.08
CA SER A 39 10.04 -4.25 3.19
C SER A 39 9.61 -2.96 3.87
N ALA A 40 8.38 -2.49 3.65
CA ALA A 40 7.83 -1.32 4.32
C ALA A 40 7.65 -1.54 5.82
N LEU A 41 7.18 -2.71 6.24
CA LEU A 41 7.03 -3.09 7.65
C LEU A 41 8.38 -3.15 8.36
N ILE A 42 9.37 -3.84 7.79
CA ILE A 42 10.72 -3.97 8.37
C ILE A 42 11.38 -2.60 8.55
N ASN A 43 11.24 -1.73 7.56
CA ASN A 43 11.84 -0.39 7.58
C ASN A 43 10.96 0.67 8.28
N ASN A 44 9.86 0.27 8.93
CA ASN A 44 8.90 1.16 9.59
C ASN A 44 8.36 2.29 8.67
N MET A 45 8.26 1.98 7.37
CA MET A 45 7.68 2.85 6.35
C MET A 45 6.15 2.73 6.30
N PRO A 46 5.44 3.73 5.78
CA PRO A 46 4.00 3.63 5.54
C PRO A 46 3.66 2.45 4.61
N ARG A 47 2.63 1.67 4.97
CA ARG A 47 2.13 0.54 4.15
C ARG A 47 1.31 0.97 2.94
N THR A 48 0.83 2.21 2.94
CA THR A 48 -0.02 2.75 1.89
C THR A 48 0.54 4.06 1.38
N ASN A 49 0.13 4.41 0.17
CA ASN A 49 0.43 5.65 -0.53
C ASN A 49 -0.41 6.86 -0.06
N ASN A 50 -1.10 6.77 1.08
CA ASN A 50 -2.03 7.82 1.55
C ASN A 50 -1.37 9.21 1.63
N HIS A 51 -0.08 9.27 1.95
CA HIS A 51 0.67 10.53 1.98
C HIS A 51 0.79 11.16 0.57
N VAL A 52 1.03 10.33 -0.46
CA VAL A 52 1.09 10.75 -1.85
C VAL A 52 -0.28 11.16 -2.36
N GLU A 53 -1.33 10.41 -2.02
CA GLU A 53 -2.71 10.75 -2.35
C GLU A 53 -3.13 12.09 -1.72
N GLY A 54 -2.80 12.30 -0.45
CA GLY A 54 -3.03 13.56 0.25
C GLY A 54 -2.27 14.72 -0.39
N TYR A 55 -1.01 14.52 -0.75
CA TYR A 55 -0.19 15.51 -1.46
C TYR A 55 -0.81 15.89 -2.81
N ASN A 56 -1.17 14.90 -3.63
CA ASN A 56 -1.80 15.14 -4.93
C ASN A 56 -3.15 15.84 -4.81
N SER A 57 -3.97 15.46 -3.81
CA SER A 57 -5.24 16.12 -3.54
C SER A 57 -5.06 17.58 -3.14
N ARG A 58 -4.04 17.87 -2.33
CA ARG A 58 -3.70 19.24 -1.92
C ARG A 58 -3.16 20.06 -3.09
N LEU A 59 -2.27 19.51 -3.91
CA LEU A 59 -1.84 20.18 -5.13
C LEU A 59 -3.04 20.49 -6.04
N GLY A 60 -3.94 19.52 -6.24
CA GLY A 60 -5.16 19.73 -7.02
C GLY A 60 -6.05 20.86 -6.51
N SER A 61 -6.06 21.11 -5.19
CA SER A 61 -6.83 22.23 -4.61
C SER A 61 -6.12 23.58 -4.66
N LEU A 62 -4.78 23.58 -4.75
CA LEU A 62 -3.97 24.81 -4.81
C LEU A 62 -3.79 25.33 -6.23
N PHE A 63 -3.72 24.44 -7.23
CA PHE A 63 -3.47 24.82 -8.61
C PHE A 63 -4.77 25.28 -9.28
N PRO A 64 -4.82 26.52 -9.82
CA PRO A 64 -5.93 26.93 -10.66
C PRO A 64 -5.91 26.12 -11.96
N VAL A 65 -7.05 26.05 -12.64
CA VAL A 65 -7.12 25.38 -13.95
C VAL A 65 -6.29 26.20 -14.95
N HIS A 66 -5.21 25.57 -15.47
CA HIS A 66 -4.25 26.17 -16.42
C HIS A 66 -3.54 27.46 -15.92
N PRO A 67 -2.68 27.39 -14.89
CA PRO A 67 -1.87 28.53 -14.49
C PRO A 67 -0.85 28.87 -15.58
N HIS A 68 -0.55 30.16 -15.76
CA HIS A 68 0.63 30.55 -16.53
C HIS A 68 1.91 30.12 -15.80
N ILE A 69 3.02 30.00 -16.54
CA ILE A 69 4.27 29.40 -16.03
C ILE A 69 4.80 30.06 -14.75
N TYR A 70 4.73 31.39 -14.63
CA TYR A 70 5.16 32.08 -13.41
C TYR A 70 4.30 31.71 -12.19
N ARG A 71 2.97 31.66 -12.34
CA ARG A 71 2.06 31.29 -11.25
C ARG A 71 2.25 29.83 -10.85
N PHE A 72 2.50 28.97 -11.84
CA PHE A 72 2.84 27.57 -11.62
C PHE A 72 4.11 27.44 -10.75
N ILE A 73 5.17 28.18 -11.08
CA ILE A 73 6.45 28.17 -10.33
C ILE A 73 6.25 28.71 -8.90
N GLU A 74 5.50 29.79 -8.73
CA GLU A 74 5.21 30.35 -7.39
C GLU A 74 4.51 29.31 -6.51
N LEU A 75 3.44 28.68 -7.01
CA LEU A 75 2.69 27.67 -6.27
C LEU A 75 3.56 26.46 -5.90
N LEU A 76 4.43 26.01 -6.82
CA LEU A 76 5.36 24.92 -6.53
C LEU A 76 6.35 25.29 -5.43
N ARG A 77 6.91 26.49 -5.47
CA ARG A 77 7.84 26.97 -4.44
C ARG A 77 7.14 27.05 -3.08
N ASP A 78 5.96 27.64 -3.04
CA ASP A 78 5.22 27.84 -1.79
C ASP A 78 4.78 26.50 -1.19
N GLU A 79 4.36 25.55 -2.03
CA GLU A 79 4.04 24.20 -1.58
C GLU A 79 5.29 23.44 -1.10
N HIS A 80 6.43 23.59 -1.77
CA HIS A 80 7.69 23.01 -1.32
C HIS A 80 8.09 23.49 0.08
N LEU A 81 8.00 24.81 0.31
CA LEU A 81 8.26 25.40 1.63
C LEU A 81 7.28 24.88 2.69
N PHE A 82 6.00 24.79 2.35
CA PHE A 82 4.98 24.24 3.25
C PHE A 82 5.30 22.78 3.63
N GLN A 83 5.64 21.93 2.65
CA GLN A 83 5.97 20.53 2.91
C GLN A 83 7.24 20.37 3.72
N HIS A 84 8.26 21.18 3.46
CA HIS A 84 9.50 21.19 4.24
C HIS A 84 9.23 21.50 5.70
N HIS A 85 8.50 22.59 5.96
CA HIS A 85 8.12 22.99 7.30
C HIS A 85 7.23 21.93 7.99
N HIS A 86 6.29 21.33 7.26
CA HIS A 86 5.47 20.24 7.79
C HIS A 86 6.31 19.01 8.18
N ALA A 87 7.31 18.67 7.37
CA ALA A 87 8.25 17.59 7.68
C ALA A 87 9.09 17.90 8.92
N GLU A 88 9.66 19.10 9.03
CA GLU A 88 10.41 19.55 10.20
C GLU A 88 9.56 19.51 11.49
N GLN A 89 8.31 19.99 11.39
CA GLN A 89 7.36 19.89 12.50
C GLN A 89 7.07 18.45 12.89
N SER A 90 6.94 17.54 11.93
CA SER A 90 6.70 16.11 12.21
C SER A 90 7.90 15.43 12.87
N ILE A 91 9.12 15.95 12.69
CA ILE A 91 10.32 15.44 13.37
C ILE A 91 10.33 15.94 14.83
N ALA A 92 10.04 17.22 15.06
CA ALA A 92 10.01 17.81 16.40
C ALA A 92 8.80 17.33 17.24
N TYR A 93 7.64 17.18 16.60
CA TYR A 93 6.38 16.79 17.19
C TYR A 93 5.76 15.65 16.37
N PRO A 94 6.21 14.39 16.58
CA PRO A 94 5.73 13.27 15.79
C PRO A 94 4.21 13.14 15.92
N PRO A 95 3.48 13.09 14.79
CA PRO A 95 2.04 12.91 14.83
C PRO A 95 1.73 11.59 15.52
N ARG A 96 0.78 11.61 16.46
CA ARG A 96 0.34 10.38 17.12
C ARG A 96 -0.23 9.44 16.07
N ARG A 97 0.47 8.35 15.79
CA ARG A 97 -0.06 7.26 14.99
C ARG A 97 -1.27 6.67 15.72
N TYR A 98 -2.28 6.25 14.98
CA TYR A 98 -3.42 5.58 15.56
C TYR A 98 -2.94 4.24 16.15
N LYS A 99 -3.15 4.04 17.46
CA LYS A 99 -2.76 2.82 18.19
C LYS A 99 -3.06 1.54 17.42
N LEU A 100 -4.25 1.46 16.82
CA LEU A 100 -4.67 0.31 16.00
C LEU A 100 -3.69 -0.02 14.86
N SER A 101 -3.15 0.98 14.14
CA SER A 101 -2.21 0.72 13.05
C SER A 101 -0.86 0.28 13.56
N GLU A 102 -0.42 0.78 14.72
CA GLU A 102 0.83 0.36 15.35
C GLU A 102 0.72 -1.07 15.87
N ASP A 103 -0.40 -1.40 16.51
CA ASP A 103 -0.69 -2.76 16.99
C ASP A 103 -0.71 -3.77 15.84
N ILE A 104 -1.36 -3.43 14.72
CA ILE A 104 -1.35 -4.28 13.51
C ILE A 104 0.07 -4.46 12.96
N ASN A 105 0.85 -3.38 12.87
CA ASN A 105 2.22 -3.48 12.38
C ASN A 105 3.08 -4.36 13.29
N ALA A 106 2.95 -4.20 14.61
CA ALA A 106 3.66 -5.02 15.60
C ALA A 106 3.31 -6.50 15.46
N GLN A 107 2.01 -6.83 15.28
CA GLN A 107 1.56 -8.19 15.04
C GLN A 107 2.14 -8.77 13.75
N LEU A 108 2.12 -8.02 12.64
CA LEU A 108 2.68 -8.45 11.36
C LEU A 108 4.20 -8.69 11.44
N ILE A 109 4.93 -7.84 12.17
CA ILE A 109 6.37 -8.03 12.41
C ILE A 109 6.62 -9.31 13.22
N GLY A 110 5.80 -9.60 14.25
CA GLY A 110 5.88 -10.85 15.00
C GLY A 110 5.75 -12.09 14.11
N LEU A 111 4.69 -12.14 13.29
CA LEU A 111 4.45 -13.24 12.35
C LEU A 111 5.60 -13.41 11.33
N LEU A 112 6.18 -12.30 10.86
CA LEU A 112 7.30 -12.35 9.94
C LEU A 112 8.56 -12.96 10.59
N ASN A 113 8.81 -12.63 11.86
CA ASN A 113 9.93 -13.18 12.62
C ASN A 113 9.74 -14.69 12.87
N GLU A 114 8.54 -15.12 13.25
CA GLU A 114 8.18 -16.52 13.42
C GLU A 114 8.38 -17.33 12.11
N HIS A 115 7.98 -16.77 10.97
CA HIS A 115 8.24 -17.38 9.66
C HIS A 115 9.74 -17.45 9.34
N SER A 116 10.49 -16.39 9.63
CA SER A 116 11.95 -16.34 9.41
C SER A 116 12.71 -17.35 10.27
N ASN A 117 12.18 -17.67 11.46
CA ASN A 117 12.68 -18.69 12.37
C ASN A 117 12.28 -20.12 11.97
N GLY A 118 11.41 -20.27 10.96
CA GLY A 118 10.90 -21.56 10.50
C GLY A 118 9.76 -22.15 11.34
N GLU A 119 9.16 -21.35 12.23
CA GLU A 119 8.05 -21.76 13.11
C GLU A 119 6.70 -21.73 12.38
N LEU A 120 6.59 -20.92 11.32
CA LEU A 120 5.41 -20.80 10.45
C LEU A 120 5.76 -21.16 9.01
N THR A 121 4.92 -21.96 8.36
CA THR A 121 4.97 -22.15 6.91
C THR A 121 4.50 -20.89 6.17
N ALA A 122 4.89 -20.74 4.91
CA ALA A 122 4.46 -19.61 4.09
C ALA A 122 2.93 -19.52 3.94
N LEU A 123 2.24 -20.67 3.94
CA LEU A 123 0.78 -20.74 3.87
C LEU A 123 0.14 -20.24 5.16
N GLU A 124 0.64 -20.69 6.32
CA GLU A 124 0.14 -20.26 7.62
C GLU A 124 0.40 -18.76 7.83
N LEU A 125 1.57 -18.27 7.45
CA LEU A 125 1.87 -16.84 7.46
C LEU A 125 0.83 -16.03 6.68
N ALA A 126 0.50 -16.46 5.45
CA ALA A 126 -0.49 -15.76 4.62
C ALA A 126 -1.89 -15.74 5.26
N LEU A 127 -2.30 -16.85 5.88
CA LEU A 127 -3.59 -16.96 6.57
C LEU A 127 -3.63 -16.05 7.80
N GLU A 128 -2.59 -16.07 8.64
CA GLU A 128 -2.54 -15.24 9.85
C GLU A 128 -2.46 -13.75 9.50
N CYS A 129 -1.65 -13.36 8.52
CA CYS A 129 -1.61 -11.97 8.04
C CYS A 129 -2.99 -11.49 7.57
N GLY A 130 -3.75 -12.34 6.87
CA GLY A 130 -5.13 -12.04 6.45
C GLY A 130 -6.10 -11.84 7.61
N LYS A 131 -5.94 -12.58 8.72
CA LYS A 131 -6.74 -12.42 9.94
C LYS A 131 -6.36 -11.15 10.72
N THR A 132 -5.07 -10.84 10.79
CA THR A 132 -4.51 -9.67 11.48
C THR A 132 -5.01 -8.36 10.88
N VAL A 133 -5.02 -8.27 9.55
CA VAL A 133 -5.57 -7.10 8.85
C VAL A 133 -7.09 -7.21 8.86
N LYS A 134 -7.73 -6.64 9.90
CA LYS A 134 -9.20 -6.61 10.01
C LYS A 134 -9.84 -6.09 8.71
N THR A 135 -10.34 -6.99 7.89
CA THR A 135 -11.14 -6.62 6.73
C THR A 135 -12.52 -6.20 7.22
N LYS A 136 -12.78 -4.89 7.29
CA LYS A 136 -14.17 -4.37 7.30
C LYS A 136 -14.84 -4.57 5.92
N LEU A 137 -14.57 -5.70 5.25
CA LEU A 137 -15.06 -6.01 3.91
C LEU A 137 -16.28 -6.93 3.96
N VAL A 138 -17.16 -6.78 4.94
CA VAL A 138 -18.58 -7.16 4.81
C VAL A 138 -19.36 -6.22 5.73
N LYS A 139 -19.91 -5.13 5.20
CA LYS A 139 -21.13 -4.59 5.79
C LYS A 139 -22.21 -5.61 5.42
N LYS A 140 -22.79 -6.28 6.42
CA LYS A 140 -24.03 -7.04 6.25
C LYS A 140 -25.13 -6.12 5.73
#